data_AF-A0AA37BU51-F1
#
_entry.id   AF-A0AA37BU51-F1
#
_cell.length_a   1.000
_cell.length_b   1.000
_cell.length_c   1.000
_cell.angle_alpha   90.00
_cell.angle_beta   90.00
_cell.angle_gamma   90.00
#
_symmetry.space_group_name_H-M   'P 1'
#
loop_
_entity.id
_entity.type
_entity.pdbx_description
1 polymer ?
#
loop_
_entity_poly.entity_id
_entity_poly.type
_entity_poly.pdbx_seq_one_letter_code
_entity_poly.pdbx_strand_id
1 'polypeptide(L)'
;MTDGARKGLRGPGIASALATQAGRRNWDDPSRLKTIWPIDHTCGHHADRDLSDRPADRRAGFAEWLARQECTDCWRASNEGDEQDKAAWLKAKCAEEQTASEAWSEQYRMPPLEGTERAVPWGVRCRHQILTNAYTALVTEGTTSEADWAEIEENARTVTRAGWWIDQRSSEPEDLTALLRAATGADRPTENPFF
;
A
#
# COMPACT_ATOMS: atom_id res chain seq x y z
N MET A 1 -60.73 -35.12 29.76
CA MET A 1 -62.15 -34.82 30.01
C MET A 1 -62.14 -33.75 31.09
N THR A 2 -62.50 -32.48 30.92
CA THR A 2 -63.37 -31.71 30.00
C THR A 2 -62.76 -30.29 29.88
N ASP A 3 -62.71 -29.64 28.71
CA ASP A 3 -63.73 -28.69 28.20
C ASP A 3 -64.14 -27.62 29.25
N GLY A 4 -64.13 -26.29 29.06
CA GLY A 4 -63.94 -25.39 27.93
C GLY A 4 -64.50 -23.99 28.29
N ALA A 5 -64.28 -23.01 27.40
CA ALA A 5 -65.02 -21.75 27.20
C ALA A 5 -64.75 -20.46 28.04
N ARG A 6 -64.03 -19.53 27.39
CA ARG A 6 -64.30 -18.10 27.07
C ARG A 6 -65.11 -17.17 28.01
N LYS A 7 -64.50 -16.01 28.30
CA LYS A 7 -64.91 -14.59 27.99
C LYS A 7 -64.07 -13.70 28.93
N GLY A 8 -63.51 -12.53 28.61
CA GLY A 8 -63.79 -11.48 27.64
C GLY A 8 -63.83 -10.12 28.39
N LEU A 9 -63.49 -9.02 27.71
CA LEU A 9 -63.63 -7.58 28.08
C LEU A 9 -62.36 -6.95 28.72
N ARG A 10 -61.61 -6.10 28.00
CA ARG A 10 -61.84 -4.72 27.46
C ARG A 10 -61.25 -3.65 28.39
N GLY A 11 -60.04 -3.18 28.06
CA GLY A 11 -59.51 -1.88 28.49
C GLY A 11 -59.69 -0.84 27.37
N PRO A 12 -59.91 0.44 27.70
CA PRO A 12 -60.52 1.40 26.80
C PRO A 12 -59.57 1.91 25.72
N GLY A 13 -60.16 2.13 24.54
CA GLY A 13 -59.49 2.65 23.37
C GLY A 13 -59.12 4.12 23.53
N ILE A 14 -57.89 4.42 23.13
CA ILE A 14 -57.40 5.76 22.87
C ILE A 14 -58.23 6.37 21.74
N ALA A 15 -59.06 7.34 22.11
CA ALA A 15 -59.91 8.09 21.21
C ALA A 15 -59.05 8.84 20.18
N SER A 16 -59.36 8.62 18.91
CA SER A 16 -58.85 9.39 17.79
C SER A 16 -59.54 10.76 17.80
N ALA A 17 -58.80 11.80 18.14
CA ALA A 17 -59.23 13.18 17.95
C ALA A 17 -58.71 13.67 16.59
N LEU A 18 -59.66 13.97 15.71
CA LEU A 18 -59.48 14.61 14.41
C LEU A 18 -58.68 15.90 14.56
N ALA A 19 -57.46 15.92 14.03
CA ALA A 19 -56.69 17.14 13.84
C ALA A 19 -57.08 17.81 12.52
N THR A 20 -57.65 19.00 12.67
CA THR A 20 -57.90 20.04 11.68
C THR A 20 -56.75 20.19 10.67
N GLN A 21 -57.11 20.30 9.38
CA GLN A 21 -56.24 20.72 8.29
C GLN A 21 -55.65 22.11 8.59
N ALA A 22 -54.40 22.16 9.03
CA ALA A 22 -53.60 23.37 9.09
C ALA A 22 -52.14 23.03 8.77
N GLY A 23 -51.71 23.41 7.56
CA GLY A 23 -50.31 23.57 7.16
C GLY A 23 -49.39 22.37 7.42
N ARG A 24 -49.11 21.57 6.38
CA ARG A 24 -47.88 20.76 6.34
C ARG A 24 -46.67 21.70 6.44
N ARG A 25 -46.23 22.01 7.65
CA ARG A 25 -44.86 22.46 7.90
C ARG A 25 -43.99 21.27 7.52
N ASN A 26 -43.28 21.39 6.41
CA ASN A 26 -42.31 20.40 5.98
C ASN A 26 -41.15 20.46 6.99
N TRP A 27 -41.19 19.60 8.00
CA TRP A 27 -40.14 19.50 9.03
C TRP A 27 -38.89 18.79 8.49
N ASP A 28 -39.01 18.12 7.34
CA ASP A 28 -37.99 17.31 6.69
C ASP A 28 -37.39 18.01 5.45
N ASP A 29 -37.10 19.30 5.54
CA ASP A 29 -36.32 20.01 4.51
C ASP A 29 -34.82 19.98 4.90
N PRO A 30 -34.01 19.05 4.34
CA PRO A 30 -32.59 18.93 4.69
C PRO A 30 -31.77 20.17 4.29
N SER A 31 -32.32 21.05 3.45
CA SER A 31 -31.67 22.32 3.07
C SER A 31 -31.65 23.36 4.19
N ARG A 32 -32.41 23.15 5.27
CA ARG A 32 -32.42 24.03 6.47
C ARG A 32 -31.40 23.65 7.53
N LEU A 33 -30.72 22.52 7.37
CA LEU A 33 -29.74 22.04 8.35
C LEU A 33 -28.38 22.69 8.10
N LYS A 34 -27.77 23.23 9.16
CA LYS A 34 -26.46 23.90 9.12
C LYS A 34 -25.42 23.07 8.35
N THR A 35 -24.93 23.64 7.25
CA THR A 35 -23.86 23.06 6.42
C THR A 35 -22.53 23.72 6.65
N ILE A 36 -22.50 25.04 6.91
CA ILE A 36 -21.28 25.78 7.24
C ILE A 36 -21.04 25.74 8.75
N TRP A 37 -19.87 25.23 9.14
CA TRP A 37 -19.45 25.11 10.53
C TRP A 37 -18.19 25.93 10.78
N PRO A 38 -18.22 26.95 11.65
CA PRO A 38 -17.01 27.59 12.15
C PRO A 38 -16.23 26.58 13.00
N ILE A 39 -14.95 26.41 12.69
CA ILE A 39 -14.04 25.51 13.38
C ILE A 39 -12.90 26.34 13.96
N ASP A 40 -12.74 26.29 15.27
CA ASP A 40 -11.54 26.75 15.96
C ASP A 40 -10.64 25.54 16.19
N HIS A 41 -9.52 25.48 15.45
CA HIS A 41 -8.56 24.39 15.56
C HIS A 41 -7.70 24.53 16.82
N THR A 42 -7.11 23.42 17.29
CA THR A 42 -6.21 23.43 18.45
C THR A 42 -4.94 24.28 18.24
N CYS A 43 -4.55 24.50 16.99
CA CYS A 43 -3.46 25.39 16.60
C CYS A 43 -3.84 26.90 16.65
N GLY A 44 -5.08 27.24 17.02
CA GLY A 44 -5.58 28.61 17.13
C GLY A 44 -6.11 29.23 15.83
N HIS A 45 -6.09 28.48 14.71
CA HIS A 45 -6.65 28.94 13.45
C HIS A 45 -8.16 28.72 13.38
N HIS A 46 -8.87 29.71 12.82
CA HIS A 46 -10.29 29.66 12.59
C HIS A 46 -10.59 29.40 11.11
N ALA A 47 -11.56 28.52 10.82
CA ALA A 47 -12.03 28.30 9.46
C ALA A 47 -13.52 27.96 9.41
N ASP A 48 -14.24 28.58 8.48
CA ASP A 48 -15.58 28.14 8.10
C ASP A 48 -15.48 26.94 7.15
N ARG A 49 -16.00 25.80 7.60
CA ARG A 49 -16.00 24.55 6.83
C ARG A 49 -17.41 24.23 6.32
N ASP A 50 -17.54 24.14 5.00
CA ASP A 50 -18.73 23.54 4.39
C ASP A 50 -18.67 22.00 4.54
N LEU A 51 -19.71 21.45 5.18
CA LEU A 51 -19.93 20.03 5.41
C LEU A 51 -21.22 19.54 4.70
N SER A 52 -21.66 20.24 3.64
CA SER A 52 -22.81 19.87 2.83
C SER A 52 -22.69 18.47 2.19
N ASP A 53 -21.47 18.04 1.90
CA ASP A 53 -21.10 16.70 1.40
C ASP A 53 -21.28 15.58 2.44
N ARG A 54 -21.41 15.93 3.73
CA ARG A 54 -21.63 14.97 4.80
C ARG A 54 -23.11 14.79 5.14
N PRO A 55 -23.54 13.56 5.51
CA PRO A 55 -24.86 13.32 6.07
C PRO A 55 -25.14 14.24 7.26
N ALA A 56 -26.36 14.80 7.32
CA ALA A 56 -26.69 15.88 8.24
C ALA A 56 -26.51 15.51 9.72
N ASP A 57 -26.75 14.25 10.08
CA ASP A 57 -26.55 13.68 11.41
C ASP A 57 -25.08 13.63 11.85
N ARG A 58 -24.13 13.63 10.89
CA ARG A 58 -22.69 13.52 11.17
C ARG A 58 -21.94 14.85 11.17
N ARG A 59 -22.57 15.95 10.72
CA ARG A 59 -21.90 17.24 10.53
C ARG A 59 -21.38 17.81 11.85
N ALA A 60 -22.21 17.80 12.89
CA ALA A 60 -21.85 18.34 14.20
C ALA A 60 -20.68 17.59 14.85
N GLY A 61 -20.73 16.26 14.86
CA GLY A 61 -19.66 15.43 15.42
C GLY A 61 -18.34 15.55 14.64
N PHE A 62 -18.42 15.70 13.31
CA PHE A 62 -17.22 15.94 12.50
C PHE A 62 -16.61 17.33 12.74
N ALA A 63 -17.44 18.36 12.90
CA ALA A 63 -16.99 19.70 13.28
C ALA A 63 -16.30 19.69 14.66
N GLU A 64 -16.86 18.99 15.65
CA GLU A 64 -16.22 18.82 16.96
C GLU A 64 -14.88 18.08 16.86
N TRP A 65 -14.80 17.03 16.05
CA TRP A 65 -13.54 16.33 15.82
C TRP A 65 -12.49 17.25 15.17
N LEU A 66 -12.85 18.04 14.16
CA LEU A 66 -11.96 19.00 13.50
C LEU A 66 -11.44 20.06 14.49
N ALA A 67 -12.26 20.53 15.42
CA ALA A 67 -11.86 21.48 16.46
C ALA A 67 -10.83 20.88 17.45
N ARG A 68 -10.75 19.55 17.54
CA ARG A 68 -9.74 18.83 18.34
C ARG A 68 -8.46 18.53 17.56
N GLN A 69 -8.43 18.83 16.26
CA GLN A 69 -7.25 18.71 15.41
C GLN A 69 -6.63 20.10 15.17
N GLU A 70 -5.35 20.11 14.81
CA GLU A 70 -4.74 21.27 14.16
C GLU A 70 -5.28 21.43 12.73
N CYS A 71 -5.15 22.62 12.14
CA CYS A 71 -5.54 22.82 10.75
C CYS A 71 -4.57 22.10 9.79
N THR A 72 -5.03 21.78 8.58
CA THR A 72 -4.21 21.05 7.58
C THR A 72 -2.89 21.74 7.26
N ASP A 73 -2.83 23.07 7.30
CA ASP A 73 -1.60 23.80 7.01
C ASP A 73 -0.60 23.71 8.17
N CYS A 74 -1.07 23.78 9.43
CA CYS A 74 -0.23 23.53 10.61
C CYS A 74 0.27 22.09 10.64
N TRP A 75 -0.62 21.12 10.38
CA TRP A 75 -0.25 19.71 10.27
C TRP A 75 0.80 19.48 9.17
N ARG A 76 0.62 20.08 7.99
CA ARG A 76 1.60 19.94 6.91
C ARG A 76 2.93 20.58 7.30
N ALA A 77 2.92 21.76 7.89
CA ALA A 77 4.13 22.45 8.33
C ALA A 77 4.88 21.68 9.43
N SER A 78 4.16 21.04 10.36
CA SER A 78 4.79 20.21 11.40
C SER A 78 5.35 18.89 10.86
N ASN A 79 4.74 18.33 9.80
CA ASN A 79 5.19 17.07 9.21
C ASN A 79 6.17 17.24 8.04
N GLU A 80 6.37 18.46 7.51
CA GLU A 80 7.27 18.69 6.37
C GLU A 80 8.71 18.28 6.68
N GLY A 81 9.20 18.55 7.89
CA GLY A 81 10.52 18.08 8.34
C GLY A 81 10.61 16.56 8.38
N ASP A 82 9.61 15.89 8.96
CA ASP A 82 9.55 14.43 9.05
C ASP A 82 9.48 13.77 7.66
N GLU A 83 8.75 14.37 6.70
CA GLU A 83 8.67 13.89 5.32
C GLU A 83 10.01 14.05 4.58
N GLN A 84 10.69 15.19 4.75
CA GLN A 84 12.01 15.44 4.16
C GLN A 84 13.07 14.50 4.75
N ASP A 85 13.07 14.30 6.07
CA ASP A 85 13.98 13.40 6.76
C ASP A 85 13.75 11.95 6.32
N LYS A 86 12.49 11.52 6.20
CA LYS A 86 12.14 10.21 5.67
C LYS A 86 12.58 10.04 4.22
N ALA A 87 12.39 11.05 3.36
CA ALA A 87 12.82 10.99 1.97
C ALA A 87 14.34 10.92 1.85
N ALA A 88 15.06 11.70 2.65
CA ALA A 88 16.52 11.66 2.72
C ALA A 88 17.02 10.30 3.21
N TRP A 89 16.39 9.74 4.25
CA TRP A 89 16.70 8.42 4.77
C TRP A 89 16.45 7.32 3.73
N LEU A 90 15.30 7.32 3.04
CA LEU A 90 15.00 6.37 1.97
C LEU A 90 16.01 6.46 0.83
N LYS A 91 16.41 7.68 0.45
CA LYS A 91 17.43 7.90 -0.60
C LYS A 91 18.79 7.35 -0.17
N ALA A 92 19.21 7.62 1.07
CA ALA A 92 20.45 7.11 1.62
C ALA A 92 20.45 5.58 1.69
N LYS A 93 19.36 4.98 2.17
CA LYS A 93 19.20 3.52 2.23
C LYS A 93 19.21 2.87 0.85
N CYS A 94 18.48 3.42 -0.11
CA CYS A 94 18.51 2.95 -1.49
C CYS A 94 19.91 3.04 -2.12
N ALA A 95 20.70 4.08 -1.78
CA ALA A 95 22.08 4.21 -2.26
C ALA A 95 23.02 3.19 -1.60
N GLU A 96 22.89 2.96 -0.30
CA GLU A 96 23.64 1.93 0.44
C GLU A 96 23.39 0.52 -0.14
N GLU A 97 22.12 0.15 -0.34
CA GLU A 97 21.74 -1.14 -0.97
C GLU A 97 22.28 -1.27 -2.39
N GLN A 98 22.30 -0.16 -3.14
CA GLN A 98 22.82 -0.14 -4.50
C GLN A 98 24.33 -0.40 -4.51
N THR A 99 25.10 0.31 -3.69
CA THR A 99 26.54 0.11 -3.55
C THR A 99 26.86 -1.32 -3.11
N ALA A 100 26.09 -1.89 -2.17
CA ALA A 100 26.27 -3.28 -1.76
C ALA A 100 26.02 -4.27 -2.93
N SER A 101 24.99 -4.02 -3.74
CA SER A 101 24.67 -4.88 -4.89
C SER A 101 25.68 -4.77 -6.03
N GLU A 102 26.29 -3.59 -6.20
CA GLU A 102 27.37 -3.35 -7.16
C GLU A 102 28.67 -4.02 -6.71
N ALA A 103 29.06 -3.84 -5.45
CA ALA A 103 30.24 -4.50 -4.87
C ALA A 103 30.11 -6.03 -4.92
N TRP A 104 28.93 -6.57 -4.61
CA TRP A 104 28.62 -7.98 -4.77
C TRP A 104 28.73 -8.43 -6.23
N SER A 105 28.17 -7.65 -7.18
CA SER A 105 28.26 -7.98 -8.60
C SER A 105 29.72 -8.03 -9.07
N GLU A 106 30.58 -7.13 -8.60
CA GLU A 106 32.02 -7.15 -8.90
C GLU A 106 32.71 -8.38 -8.29
N GLN A 107 32.46 -8.67 -7.02
CA GLN A 107 33.04 -9.82 -6.31
C GLN A 107 32.74 -11.14 -7.02
N TYR A 108 31.49 -11.33 -7.46
CA TYR A 108 31.03 -12.56 -8.12
C TYR A 108 31.12 -12.52 -9.65
N ARG A 109 31.77 -11.46 -10.19
CA ARG A 109 32.00 -11.24 -11.63
C ARG A 109 30.72 -11.33 -12.46
N MET A 110 29.66 -10.73 -11.95
CA MET A 110 28.37 -10.68 -12.61
C MET A 110 28.41 -9.62 -13.73
N PRO A 111 28.09 -9.98 -14.98
CA PRO A 111 28.12 -9.01 -16.08
C PRO A 111 27.18 -7.81 -15.85
N PRO A 112 27.48 -6.64 -16.41
CA PRO A 112 26.58 -5.50 -16.40
C PRO A 112 25.21 -5.87 -16.99
N LEU A 113 24.14 -5.33 -16.41
CA LEU A 113 22.80 -5.56 -16.93
C LEU A 113 22.44 -4.54 -18.02
N GLU A 114 21.70 -5.00 -19.01
CA GLU A 114 21.17 -4.24 -20.13
C GLU A 114 19.73 -3.81 -19.87
N GLY A 115 19.37 -2.58 -20.22
CA GLY A 115 18.02 -2.05 -20.03
C GLY A 115 18.00 -0.52 -20.02
N THR A 116 16.90 0.04 -19.54
CA THR A 116 16.80 1.49 -19.36
C THR A 116 17.63 1.95 -18.16
N GLU A 117 18.03 3.21 -18.13
CA GLU A 117 18.76 3.82 -17.00
C GLU A 117 18.04 3.63 -15.65
N ARG A 118 16.69 3.56 -15.68
CA ARG A 118 15.88 3.30 -14.48
C ARG A 118 15.82 1.82 -14.11
N ALA A 119 15.83 0.91 -15.09
CA ALA A 119 15.69 -0.52 -14.85
C ALA A 119 17.00 -1.16 -14.40
N VAL A 120 18.15 -0.73 -14.94
CA VAL A 120 19.44 -1.38 -14.66
C VAL A 120 19.79 -1.40 -13.16
N PRO A 121 19.76 -0.27 -12.41
CA PRO A 121 20.08 -0.30 -10.98
C PRO A 121 19.12 -1.20 -10.17
N TRP A 122 17.83 -1.17 -10.52
CA TRP A 122 16.84 -2.02 -9.85
C TRP A 122 17.06 -3.50 -10.17
N GLY A 123 17.34 -3.83 -11.42
CA GLY A 123 17.68 -5.19 -11.84
C GLY A 123 18.94 -5.72 -11.14
N VAL A 124 19.97 -4.89 -10.95
CA VAL A 124 21.19 -5.28 -10.22
C VAL A 124 20.86 -5.64 -8.78
N ARG A 125 20.02 -4.83 -8.12
CA ARG A 125 19.55 -5.11 -6.75
C ARG A 125 18.70 -6.38 -6.68
N CYS A 126 17.77 -6.57 -7.61
CA CYS A 126 16.95 -7.78 -7.70
C CYS A 126 17.82 -9.02 -7.91
N ARG A 127 18.78 -8.98 -8.84
CA ARG A 127 19.71 -10.08 -9.10
C ARG A 127 20.50 -10.45 -7.83
N HIS A 128 21.04 -9.46 -7.14
CA HIS A 128 21.75 -9.68 -5.88
C HIS A 128 20.84 -10.34 -4.83
N GLN A 129 19.63 -9.81 -4.61
CA GLN A 129 18.68 -10.39 -3.65
C GLN A 129 18.27 -11.82 -4.02
N ILE A 130 17.93 -12.08 -5.28
CA ILE A 130 17.53 -13.41 -5.76
C ILE A 130 18.66 -14.41 -5.53
N LEU A 131 19.90 -14.08 -5.93
CA LEU A 131 21.02 -15.01 -5.82
C LEU A 131 21.48 -15.20 -4.38
N THR A 132 21.49 -14.16 -3.55
CA THR A 132 21.82 -14.29 -2.11
C THR A 132 20.77 -15.11 -1.37
N ASN A 133 19.48 -14.90 -1.65
CA ASN A 133 18.40 -15.69 -1.05
C ASN A 133 18.46 -17.15 -1.53
N ALA A 134 18.70 -17.38 -2.82
CA ALA A 134 18.82 -18.72 -3.37
C ALA A 134 20.05 -19.47 -2.81
N TYR A 135 21.19 -18.81 -2.68
CA TYR A 135 22.37 -19.42 -2.04
C TYR A 135 22.07 -19.81 -0.58
N THR A 136 21.41 -18.91 0.17
CA THR A 136 21.04 -19.17 1.56
C THR A 136 20.12 -20.39 1.66
N ALA A 137 19.01 -20.40 0.92
CA ALA A 137 18.02 -21.48 0.99
C ALA A 137 18.54 -22.81 0.44
N LEU A 138 19.27 -22.80 -0.68
CA LEU A 138 19.64 -24.01 -1.40
C LEU A 138 20.97 -24.60 -0.92
N VAL A 139 21.97 -23.77 -0.61
CA VAL A 139 23.33 -24.22 -0.27
C VAL A 139 23.58 -24.18 1.23
N THR A 140 23.26 -23.06 1.88
CA THR A 140 23.54 -22.90 3.32
C THR A 140 22.57 -23.71 4.18
N GLU A 141 21.28 -23.66 3.85
CA GLU A 141 20.21 -24.33 4.59
C GLU A 141 19.73 -25.62 3.90
N GLY A 142 19.97 -25.73 2.60
CA GLY A 142 19.55 -26.85 1.77
C GLY A 142 20.64 -27.92 1.58
N THR A 143 20.47 -28.71 0.52
CA THR A 143 21.37 -29.82 0.17
C THR A 143 22.12 -29.60 -1.14
N THR A 144 21.98 -28.42 -1.77
CA THR A 144 22.67 -28.09 -3.02
C THR A 144 24.16 -27.95 -2.73
N SER A 145 24.98 -28.66 -3.50
CA SER A 145 26.42 -28.58 -3.32
C SER A 145 26.97 -27.26 -3.90
N GLU A 146 28.15 -26.85 -3.44
CA GLU A 146 28.87 -25.71 -4.03
C GLU A 146 29.17 -25.91 -5.53
N ALA A 147 29.34 -27.16 -5.98
CA ALA A 147 29.56 -27.47 -7.38
C ALA A 147 28.29 -27.26 -8.23
N ASP A 148 27.14 -27.68 -7.73
CA ASP A 148 25.85 -27.45 -8.39
C ASP A 148 25.49 -25.96 -8.38
N TRP A 149 25.81 -25.26 -7.28
CA TRP A 149 25.64 -23.82 -7.19
C TRP A 149 26.49 -23.08 -8.24
N ALA A 150 27.74 -23.49 -8.45
CA ALA A 150 28.60 -22.89 -9.47
C ALA A 150 27.98 -22.98 -10.89
N GLU A 151 27.25 -24.06 -11.20
CA GLU A 151 26.51 -24.17 -12.46
C GLU A 151 25.33 -23.18 -12.52
N ILE A 152 24.60 -23.00 -11.42
CA ILE A 152 23.51 -22.02 -11.32
C ILE A 152 24.05 -20.60 -11.51
N GLU A 153 25.15 -20.26 -10.84
CA GLU A 153 25.79 -18.94 -11.00
C GLU A 153 26.27 -18.71 -12.43
N GLU A 154 26.86 -19.71 -13.07
CA GLU A 154 27.31 -19.57 -14.45
C GLU A 154 26.14 -19.33 -15.40
N ASN A 155 25.03 -20.03 -15.21
CA ASN A 155 23.80 -19.75 -15.94
C ASN A 155 23.27 -18.35 -15.64
N ALA A 156 23.30 -17.89 -14.39
CA ALA A 156 22.90 -16.55 -14.02
C ALA A 156 23.72 -15.46 -14.72
N ARG A 157 25.05 -15.66 -14.88
CA ARG A 157 25.91 -14.72 -15.61
C ARG A 157 25.49 -14.54 -17.07
N THR A 158 24.83 -15.52 -17.67
CA THR A 158 24.36 -15.41 -19.07
C THR A 158 23.13 -14.53 -19.25
N VAL A 159 22.40 -14.18 -18.18
CA VAL A 159 21.17 -13.40 -18.25
C VAL A 159 21.47 -11.93 -17.91
N THR A 160 21.59 -11.09 -18.95
CA THR A 160 21.97 -9.67 -18.80
C THR A 160 20.79 -8.72 -18.86
N ARG A 161 19.59 -9.13 -19.29
CA ARG A 161 18.43 -8.22 -19.33
C ARG A 161 17.93 -7.86 -17.92
N ALA A 162 18.00 -6.57 -17.56
CA ALA A 162 17.56 -6.07 -16.25
C ALA A 162 16.08 -6.37 -15.97
N GLY A 163 15.23 -6.25 -16.99
CA GLY A 163 13.79 -6.54 -16.87
C GLY A 163 13.51 -7.98 -16.43
N TRP A 164 14.31 -8.96 -16.87
CA TRP A 164 14.12 -10.35 -16.50
C TRP A 164 14.32 -10.57 -14.98
N TRP A 165 15.39 -10.02 -14.42
CA TRP A 165 15.68 -10.08 -12.98
C TRP A 165 14.61 -9.38 -12.14
N ILE A 166 14.09 -8.25 -12.63
CA ILE A 166 13.00 -7.53 -11.99
C ILE A 166 11.73 -8.40 -11.94
N ASP A 167 11.42 -9.11 -13.02
CA ASP A 167 10.23 -9.95 -13.10
C ASP A 167 10.30 -11.14 -12.11
N GLN A 168 11.50 -11.65 -11.80
CA GLN A 168 11.70 -12.76 -10.85
C GLN A 168 11.86 -12.36 -9.38
N ARG A 169 11.72 -11.07 -9.04
CA ARG A 169 11.96 -10.56 -7.67
C ARG A 169 11.10 -11.19 -6.57
N SER A 170 9.99 -11.83 -6.94
CA SER A 170 9.04 -12.48 -6.04
C SER A 170 9.00 -14.00 -6.21
N SER A 171 9.92 -14.56 -6.97
CA SER A 171 10.02 -16.00 -7.20
C SER A 171 10.64 -16.69 -6.00
N GLU A 172 10.29 -17.96 -5.79
CA GLU A 172 10.87 -18.77 -4.73
C GLU A 172 12.31 -19.19 -5.10
N PRO A 173 13.21 -19.33 -4.10
CA PRO A 173 14.58 -19.80 -4.31
C PRO A 173 14.72 -21.07 -5.16
N GLU A 174 13.83 -22.04 -4.95
CA GLU A 174 13.84 -23.35 -5.59
C GLU A 174 13.54 -23.28 -7.09
N ASP A 175 12.84 -22.23 -7.53
CA ASP A 175 12.47 -22.04 -8.93
C ASP A 175 13.62 -21.47 -9.77
N LEU A 176 14.68 -20.92 -9.14
CA LEU A 176 15.74 -20.19 -9.81
C LEU A 176 16.35 -20.96 -10.99
N THR A 177 16.68 -22.25 -10.80
CA THR A 177 17.27 -23.08 -11.85
C THR A 177 16.33 -23.25 -13.04
N ALA A 178 15.04 -23.44 -12.78
CA ALA A 178 14.04 -23.57 -13.84
C ALA A 178 13.84 -22.25 -14.59
N LEU A 179 13.82 -21.13 -13.86
CA LEU A 179 13.70 -19.78 -14.43
C LEU A 179 14.91 -19.46 -15.32
N LEU A 180 16.13 -19.71 -14.86
CA LEU A 180 17.35 -19.47 -15.65
C LEU A 180 17.38 -20.29 -16.95
N ARG A 181 16.86 -21.53 -16.92
CA ARG A 181 16.71 -22.36 -18.12
C ARG A 181 15.63 -21.85 -19.07
N ALA A 182 14.58 -21.24 -18.54
CA ALA A 182 13.50 -20.64 -19.32
C ALA A 182 13.89 -19.29 -19.96
N ALA A 183 14.95 -18.64 -19.47
CA ALA A 183 15.47 -17.39 -20.04
C ALA A 183 15.86 -17.56 -21.51
N THR A 184 15.28 -16.72 -22.36
CA THR A 184 15.37 -16.82 -23.82
C THR A 184 16.56 -16.03 -24.35
N GLY A 185 16.79 -16.10 -25.67
CA GLY A 185 17.81 -15.26 -26.33
C GLY A 185 17.61 -13.76 -26.13
N ALA A 186 16.39 -13.29 -25.85
CA ALA A 186 16.11 -11.87 -25.58
C ALA A 186 16.54 -11.43 -24.16
N ASP A 187 16.80 -12.38 -23.27
CA ASP A 187 17.22 -12.13 -21.89
C ASP A 187 18.75 -12.20 -21.72
N ARG A 188 19.43 -12.66 -22.77
CA ARG A 188 20.86 -12.92 -22.87
C ARG A 188 21.51 -11.83 -23.73
N PRO A 189 22.83 -11.57 -23.58
CA PRO A 189 23.48 -10.50 -24.33
C PRO A 189 23.35 -10.75 -25.83
N THR A 190 23.09 -9.68 -26.57
CA THR A 190 22.95 -9.75 -28.04
C THR A 190 24.30 -9.90 -28.73
N GLU A 191 25.38 -9.57 -28.03
CA GLU A 191 26.76 -9.63 -28.52
C GLU A 191 27.52 -10.78 -27.84
N ASN A 192 28.16 -11.62 -28.64
CA ASN A 192 28.88 -12.81 -28.18
C ASN A 192 30.02 -12.40 -27.21
N PRO A 193 29.98 -12.79 -25.92
CA PRO A 193 30.93 -12.32 -24.90
C PRO A 193 32.33 -12.94 -24.98
N PHE A 194 32.63 -13.70 -26.05
CA PHE A 194 33.93 -14.36 -26.27
C PHE A 194 34.85 -13.62 -27.27
N PHE A 195 34.74 -12.31 -27.42
CA PHE A 195 35.67 -11.49 -28.22
C PHE A 195 36.59 -10.62 -27.36
#